data_AF-A0A4S9JBM0-F1
#
_entry.id   AF-A0A4S9JBM0-F1
#
_cell.length_a   1.000
_cell.length_b   1.000
_cell.length_c   1.000
_cell.angle_alpha   90.00
_cell.angle_beta   90.00
_cell.angle_gamma   90.00
#
_symmetry.space_group_name_H-M   'P 1'
#
loop_
_entity.id
_entity.type
_entity.pdbx_description
1 polymer ?
#
loop_
_entity_poly.entity_id
_entity_poly.type
_entity_poly.pdbx_seq_one_letter_code
_entity_poly.pdbx_strand_id
1 'polypeptide(L)'
;MVEPSNCLSANNASANDDASDDSDEDEDYEDGDSATTATLARLRKHAQAYLLLTHLIQKLHHHPFVTAQQSRLLRIRNTLLLDLRTSLKQAQSAGVGGKQLLDFLVIYRELGEGEEGVGALKQG
;
A
#
# COMPACT_ATOMS: atom_id res chain seq x y z
N MET A 1 -6.04 27.89 -46.53
CA MET A 1 -5.93 26.43 -46.64
C MET A 1 -5.48 25.92 -45.29
N VAL A 2 -6.21 24.91 -44.81
CA VAL A 2 -6.30 24.44 -43.42
C VAL A 2 -5.04 23.67 -43.00
N GLU A 3 -4.58 23.87 -41.77
CA GLU A 3 -3.51 23.07 -41.15
C GLU A 3 -3.95 21.61 -40.93
N PRO A 4 -3.07 20.62 -41.15
CA PRO A 4 -3.36 19.26 -40.70
C PRO A 4 -3.02 19.12 -39.21
N SER A 5 -4.06 19.09 -38.38
CA SER A 5 -4.01 18.61 -37.00
C SER A 5 -3.54 17.15 -36.98
N ASN A 6 -2.32 16.91 -36.49
CA ASN A 6 -1.80 15.58 -36.24
C ASN A 6 -2.40 15.03 -34.93
N CYS A 7 -3.42 14.18 -35.06
CA CYS A 7 -4.13 13.53 -33.97
C CYS A 7 -3.20 12.55 -33.22
N LEU A 8 -2.69 12.95 -32.06
CA LEU A 8 -2.14 12.01 -31.07
C LEU A 8 -3.31 11.41 -30.28
N SER A 9 -3.96 10.40 -30.86
CA SER A 9 -4.91 9.55 -30.15
C SER A 9 -4.13 8.56 -29.28
N ALA A 10 -3.89 8.94 -28.02
CA ALA A 10 -3.31 8.06 -27.01
C ALA A 10 -4.37 7.08 -26.48
N ASN A 11 -4.80 6.14 -27.32
CA ASN A 11 -5.48 4.94 -26.87
C ASN A 11 -4.45 3.82 -26.67
N ASN A 12 -3.81 3.81 -25.51
CA ASN A 12 -3.21 2.59 -24.96
C ASN A 12 -3.95 2.23 -23.67
N ALA A 13 -5.23 1.91 -23.82
CA ALA A 13 -5.99 1.17 -22.83
C ALA A 13 -5.64 -0.31 -22.99
N SER A 14 -4.65 -0.77 -22.23
CA SER A 14 -4.48 -2.14 -21.71
C SER A 14 -3.02 -2.29 -21.28
N ALA A 15 -2.67 -1.66 -20.15
CA ALA A 15 -1.62 -2.22 -19.32
C ALA A 15 -2.32 -3.31 -18.52
N ASN A 16 -2.29 -4.51 -19.10
CA ASN A 16 -2.73 -5.76 -18.53
C ASN A 16 -2.31 -5.80 -17.05
N ASP A 17 -3.30 -5.93 -16.18
CA ASP A 17 -3.13 -6.17 -14.76
C ASP A 17 -2.45 -7.54 -14.66
N ASP A 18 -1.11 -7.53 -14.65
CA ASP A 18 -0.31 -8.72 -14.44
C ASP A 18 -0.54 -9.11 -12.99
N ALA A 19 -1.50 -10.01 -12.83
CA ALA A 19 -1.82 -10.69 -11.59
C ALA A 19 -0.54 -11.38 -11.12
N SER A 20 0.25 -10.65 -10.34
CA SER A 20 1.28 -11.21 -9.47
C SER A 20 0.54 -12.05 -8.43
N ASP A 21 0.27 -13.29 -8.83
CA ASP A 21 0.09 -14.47 -7.99
C ASP A 21 1.42 -14.74 -7.31
N ASP A 22 1.69 -13.98 -6.26
CA ASP A 22 2.66 -14.34 -5.24
C ASP A 22 1.86 -14.97 -4.11
N SER A 23 1.48 -16.23 -4.34
CA SER A 23 1.00 -17.14 -3.31
C SER A 23 2.14 -17.36 -2.32
N ASP A 24 2.04 -16.75 -1.14
CA ASP A 24 2.44 -17.34 0.15
C ASP A 24 2.20 -16.33 1.28
N GLU A 25 0.98 -16.34 1.81
CA GLU A 25 0.70 -16.23 3.24
C GLU A 25 -0.78 -16.59 3.40
N ASP A 26 -1.04 -17.90 3.51
CA ASP A 26 -2.26 -18.46 4.12
C ASP A 26 -2.32 -18.02 5.60
N GLU A 27 -2.42 -16.71 5.84
CA GLU A 27 -2.94 -16.21 7.10
C GLU A 27 -4.43 -16.51 7.07
N ASP A 28 -4.79 -17.61 7.71
CA ASP A 28 -6.16 -18.04 7.96
C ASP A 28 -6.97 -16.89 8.58
N TYR A 29 -7.64 -16.13 7.71
CA TYR A 29 -8.55 -15.04 8.06
C TYR A 29 -10.00 -15.54 8.05
N GLU A 30 -10.23 -16.84 8.23
CA GLU A 30 -11.58 -17.44 8.15
C GLU A 30 -12.55 -16.93 9.24
N ASP A 31 -12.06 -16.27 10.30
CA ASP A 31 -12.89 -15.73 11.40
C ASP A 31 -13.04 -14.19 11.39
N GLY A 32 -12.75 -13.54 10.24
CA GLY A 32 -12.73 -12.09 10.13
C GLY A 32 -13.85 -11.46 9.30
N ASP A 33 -14.17 -10.19 9.53
CA ASP A 33 -15.00 -9.41 8.61
C ASP A 33 -14.38 -9.41 7.21
N SER A 34 -15.10 -9.95 6.22
CA SER A 34 -14.57 -10.22 4.87
C SER A 34 -14.06 -8.94 4.18
N ALA A 35 -14.74 -7.80 4.39
CA ALA A 35 -14.32 -6.52 3.82
C ALA A 35 -13.02 -6.01 4.45
N THR A 36 -12.88 -6.18 5.77
CA THR A 36 -11.66 -5.84 6.50
C THR A 36 -10.50 -6.75 6.10
N THR A 37 -10.75 -8.06 5.94
CA THR A 37 -9.76 -9.02 5.45
C THR A 37 -9.23 -8.66 4.06
N ALA A 38 -10.11 -8.37 3.11
CA ALA A 38 -9.70 -7.94 1.77
C ALA A 38 -8.88 -6.64 1.80
N THR A 39 -9.25 -5.71 2.69
CA THR A 39 -8.52 -4.45 2.89
C THR A 39 -7.13 -4.68 3.47
N LEU A 40 -7.01 -5.55 4.48
CA LEU A 40 -5.74 -5.97 5.08
C LEU A 40 -4.80 -6.60 4.04
N ALA A 41 -5.31 -7.56 3.26
CA ALA A 41 -4.54 -8.23 2.21
C ALA A 41 -3.96 -7.22 1.19
N ARG A 42 -4.78 -6.26 0.74
CA ARG A 42 -4.34 -5.21 -0.18
C ARG A 42 -3.27 -4.30 0.44
N LEU A 43 -3.48 -3.86 1.69
CA LEU A 43 -2.51 -2.98 2.38
C LEU A 43 -1.19 -3.69 2.65
N ARG A 44 -1.22 -4.97 3.03
CA ARG A 44 -0.02 -5.79 3.21
C ARG A 44 0.76 -5.91 1.89
N LYS A 45 0.08 -6.23 0.78
CA LYS A 45 0.72 -6.28 -0.56
C LYS A 45 1.38 -4.94 -0.93
N HIS A 46 0.72 -3.81 -0.67
CA HIS A 46 1.29 -2.49 -0.93
C HIS A 46 2.49 -2.17 -0.02
N ALA A 47 2.44 -2.55 1.25
CA ALA A 47 3.55 -2.40 2.18
C ALA A 47 4.76 -3.23 1.78
N GLN A 48 4.57 -4.50 1.45
CA GLN A 48 5.63 -5.39 0.96
C GLN A 48 6.28 -4.85 -0.32
N ALA A 49 5.48 -4.38 -1.29
CA ALA A 49 5.99 -3.77 -2.52
C ALA A 49 6.82 -2.48 -2.23
N TYR A 50 6.36 -1.65 -1.29
CA TYR A 50 7.10 -0.45 -0.86
C TYR A 50 8.42 -0.80 -0.18
N LEU A 51 8.42 -1.80 0.72
CA LEU A 51 9.62 -2.27 1.42
C LEU A 51 10.63 -2.88 0.45
N LEU A 52 10.18 -3.70 -0.49
CA LEU A 52 11.04 -4.24 -1.54
C LEU A 52 11.66 -3.12 -2.39
N LEU A 53 10.85 -2.15 -2.83
CA LEU A 53 11.32 -1.02 -3.63
C LEU A 53 12.36 -0.20 -2.87
N THR A 54 12.12 0.11 -1.60
CA THR A 54 13.07 0.88 -0.76
C THR A 54 14.36 0.12 -0.51
N HIS A 55 14.30 -1.19 -0.28
CA HIS A 55 15.48 -2.05 -0.17
C HIS A 55 16.32 -2.08 -1.47
N LEU A 56 15.67 -2.19 -2.62
CA LEU A 56 16.36 -2.17 -3.92
C LEU A 56 17.04 -0.81 -4.17
N ILE A 57 16.38 0.28 -3.79
CA ILE A 57 16.94 1.63 -3.88
C ILE A 57 18.17 1.79 -2.99
N GLN A 58 18.14 1.26 -1.76
CA GLN A 58 19.28 1.32 -0.84
C GLN A 58 20.50 0.56 -1.36
N LYS A 59 20.28 -0.53 -2.11
CA LYS A 59 21.36 -1.29 -2.76
C LYS A 59 21.95 -0.59 -3.99
N LEU A 60 21.22 0.35 -4.59
CA LEU A 60 21.70 1.14 -5.70
C LEU A 60 22.60 2.28 -5.20
N HIS A 61 23.72 2.50 -5.90
CA HIS A 61 24.48 3.73 -5.74
C HIS A 61 23.67 4.94 -6.24
N HIS A 62 24.12 6.16 -5.91
CA HIS A 62 23.44 7.39 -6.33
C HIS A 62 23.16 7.41 -7.84
N HIS A 63 21.87 7.42 -8.18
CA HIS A 63 21.40 7.45 -9.56
C HIS A 63 20.40 8.61 -9.78
N PRO A 64 20.52 9.41 -10.85
CA PRO A 64 19.64 10.56 -11.10
C PRO A 64 18.15 10.18 -11.14
N PHE A 65 17.82 9.01 -11.68
CA PHE A 65 16.44 8.50 -11.68
C PHE A 65 15.89 8.34 -10.26
N VAL A 66 16.64 7.72 -9.35
CA VAL A 66 16.22 7.51 -7.95
C VAL A 66 15.97 8.86 -7.28
N THR A 67 16.86 9.83 -7.51
CA THR A 67 16.72 11.19 -7.00
C THR A 67 15.41 11.83 -7.49
N ALA A 68 15.12 11.72 -8.79
CA ALA A 68 13.88 12.22 -9.37
C ALA A 68 12.61 11.53 -8.81
N GLN A 69 12.72 10.28 -8.33
CA GLN A 69 11.59 9.54 -7.76
C GLN A 69 11.39 9.75 -6.24
N GLN A 70 12.29 10.45 -5.54
CA GLN A 70 12.20 10.61 -4.07
C GLN A 70 10.85 11.22 -3.61
N SER A 71 10.35 12.23 -4.33
CA SER A 71 9.07 12.86 -4.02
C SER A 71 7.88 11.90 -4.16
N ARG A 72 7.93 10.99 -5.13
CA ARG A 72 6.92 9.95 -5.34
C ARG A 72 7.00 8.88 -4.27
N LEU A 73 8.19 8.45 -3.87
CA LEU A 73 8.37 7.47 -2.78
C LEU A 73 7.82 8.00 -1.45
N LEU A 74 8.10 9.27 -1.14
CA LEU A 74 7.54 9.91 0.05
C LEU A 74 6.01 9.96 0.00
N ARG A 75 5.45 10.28 -1.17
CA ARG A 75 3.99 10.29 -1.35
C ARG A 75 3.37 8.90 -1.14
N ILE A 76 3.97 7.86 -1.72
CA ILE A 76 3.51 6.47 -1.55
C ILE A 76 3.51 6.10 -0.07
N ARG A 77 4.60 6.40 0.66
CA ARG A 77 4.71 6.15 2.10
C ARG A 77 3.59 6.83 2.88
N ASN A 78 3.41 8.13 2.66
CA ASN A 78 2.41 8.91 3.39
C ASN A 78 0.98 8.45 3.08
N THR A 79 0.69 8.09 1.83
CA THR A 79 -0.62 7.55 1.45
C THR A 79 -0.86 6.19 2.10
N LEU A 80 0.13 5.31 2.12
CA LEU A 80 0.01 4.00 2.78
C LEU A 80 -0.29 4.14 4.27
N LEU A 81 0.38 5.05 4.97
CA LEU A 81 0.12 5.33 6.39
C LEU A 81 -1.25 5.95 6.63
N LEU A 82 -1.70 6.84 5.74
CA LEU A 82 -3.05 7.41 5.79
C LEU A 82 -4.14 6.34 5.61
N ASP A 83 -3.94 5.44 4.65
CA ASP A 83 -4.88 4.36 4.36
C ASP A 83 -4.92 3.37 5.53
N LEU A 84 -3.76 2.97 6.06
CA LEU A 84 -3.68 2.15 7.28
C LEU A 84 -4.42 2.79 8.45
N ARG A 85 -4.24 4.09 8.69
CA ARG A 85 -4.91 4.79 9.79
C ARG A 85 -6.42 4.79 9.61
N THR A 86 -6.86 5.03 8.39
CA THR A 86 -8.29 5.13 8.05
C THR A 86 -8.95 3.77 8.16
N SER A 87 -8.34 2.72 7.59
CA SER A 87 -8.83 1.35 7.65
C SER A 87 -8.84 0.79 9.07
N LEU A 88 -7.81 1.06 9.88
CA LEU A 88 -7.78 0.63 11.28
C LEU A 88 -8.94 1.26 12.07
N LYS A 89 -9.17 2.57 11.91
CA LYS A 89 -10.30 3.25 12.58
C LYS A 89 -11.66 2.72 12.14
N GLN A 90 -11.81 2.41 10.86
CA GLN A 90 -13.02 1.79 10.32
C GLN A 90 -13.24 0.40 10.93
N ALA A 91 -12.20 -0.43 10.99
CA ALA A 91 -12.26 -1.75 11.61
C ALA A 91 -12.63 -1.66 13.10
N GLN A 92 -12.04 -0.73 13.85
CA GLN A 92 -12.39 -0.49 15.25
C GLN A 92 -13.86 -0.08 15.41
N SER A 93 -14.33 0.87 14.58
CA SER A 93 -15.72 1.34 14.60
C SER A 93 -16.71 0.24 14.24
N ALA A 94 -16.30 -0.70 13.38
CA ALA A 94 -17.09 -1.87 12.98
C ALA A 94 -17.05 -3.01 14.01
N GLY A 95 -16.31 -2.87 15.12
CA GLY A 95 -16.22 -3.90 16.16
C GLY A 95 -15.43 -5.13 15.72
N VAL A 96 -14.51 -4.96 14.76
CA VAL A 96 -13.65 -6.03 14.26
C VAL A 96 -12.81 -6.64 15.39
N GLY A 97 -12.59 -7.96 15.32
CA GLY A 97 -11.88 -8.72 16.34
C GLY A 97 -10.43 -8.27 16.56
N GLY A 98 -9.94 -8.47 17.79
CA GLY A 98 -8.61 -8.03 18.19
C GLY A 98 -7.46 -8.58 17.34
N LYS A 99 -7.59 -9.81 16.79
CA LYS A 99 -6.62 -10.39 15.86
C LYS A 99 -6.45 -9.53 14.61
N GLN A 100 -7.54 -9.21 13.91
CA GLN A 100 -7.49 -8.38 12.70
C GLN A 100 -6.98 -6.95 12.99
N LEU A 101 -7.30 -6.39 14.17
CA LEU A 101 -6.72 -5.11 14.59
C LEU A 101 -5.21 -5.18 14.80
N LEU A 102 -4.69 -6.30 15.34
CA LEU A 102 -3.25 -6.54 15.47
C LEU A 102 -2.58 -6.71 14.10
N ASP A 103 -3.26 -7.30 13.12
CA ASP A 103 -2.72 -7.47 11.76
C ASP A 103 -2.43 -6.10 11.09
N PHE A 104 -3.26 -5.07 11.33
CA PHE A 104 -2.93 -3.70 10.92
C PHE A 104 -1.66 -3.16 11.59
N LEU A 105 -1.48 -3.43 12.88
CA LEU A 105 -0.30 -2.98 13.63
C LEU A 105 0.98 -3.67 13.19
N VAL A 106 0.89 -4.92 12.71
CA VAL A 106 2.02 -5.62 12.09
C VAL A 106 2.52 -4.85 10.88
N ILE A 107 1.61 -4.39 9.99
CA ILE A 107 1.99 -3.61 8.81
C ILE A 107 2.65 -2.28 9.23
N TYR A 108 2.11 -1.57 10.22
CA TYR A 108 2.76 -0.37 10.78
C TYR A 108 4.19 -0.65 11.27
N ARG A 109 4.39 -1.75 12.00
CA ARG A 109 5.70 -2.14 12.51
C ARG A 109 6.69 -2.42 11.37
N GLU A 110 6.26 -3.11 10.32
CA GLU A 110 7.10 -3.42 9.15
C GLU A 110 7.54 -2.17 8.40
N LEU A 111 6.69 -1.14 8.34
CA LEU A 111 7.01 0.17 7.77
C LEU A 111 7.90 1.03 8.68
N GLY A 112 8.23 0.55 9.88
CA GLY A 112 8.99 1.29 10.89
C GLY A 112 8.16 2.35 11.63
N GLU A 113 6.83 2.28 11.56
CA GLU A 113 5.88 3.29 12.06
C GLU A 113 5.00 2.75 13.20
N GLY A 114 5.59 1.91 14.05
CA GLY A 114 4.87 1.26 15.16
C GLY A 114 4.24 2.24 16.16
N GLU A 115 4.91 3.35 16.46
CA GLU A 115 4.36 4.39 17.34
C GLU A 115 3.13 5.07 16.75
N GLU A 116 3.15 5.36 15.45
CA GLU A 116 1.98 5.89 14.73
C GLU A 116 0.82 4.88 14.75
N GLY A 117 1.11 3.60 14.53
CA GLY A 117 0.11 2.53 14.60
C GLY A 117 -0.55 2.43 15.97
N VAL A 118 0.25 2.43 17.06
CA VAL A 118 -0.29 2.44 18.43
C VAL A 118 -1.09 3.71 18.70
N GLY A 119 -0.64 4.86 18.19
CA GLY A 119 -1.37 6.12 18.27
C GLY A 119 -2.71 6.07 17.54
N ALA A 120 -2.76 5.44 16.37
CA ALA A 120 -3.97 5.26 15.58
C ALA A 120 -4.98 4.36 16.31
N LEU A 121 -4.54 3.22 16.87
CA LEU A 121 -5.38 2.31 17.63
C LEU A 121 -6.01 2.98 18.86
N LYS A 122 -5.24 3.79 19.60
CA LYS A 122 -5.76 4.48 20.81
C LYS A 122 -6.79 5.57 20.54
N GLN A 123 -6.85 6.07 19.31
CA GLN A 123 -7.75 7.17 18.90
C GLN A 123 -9.03 6.69 18.19
N GLY A 124 -9.20 5.38 18.03
CA GLY A 124 -10.39 4.76 17.45
C GLY A 124 -11.39 4.30 18.50
#